data_AF-A0A410Q9Z5-F1
#
_entry.id   AF-A0A410Q9Z5-F1
#
_cell.length_a   1.000
_cell.length_b   1.000
_cell.length_c   1.000
_cell.angle_alpha   90.00
_cell.angle_beta   90.00
_cell.angle_gamma   90.00
#
_symmetry.space_group_name_H-M   'P 1'
#
loop_
_entity.id
_entity.type
_entity.pdbx_description
1 polymer ?
#
loop_
_entity_poly.entity_id
_entity_poly.type
_entity_poly.pdbx_seq_one_letter_code
_entity_poly.pdbx_strand_id
1 'polypeptide(L)'
;MDINVINNNLKILKLMGYNNIKLSSSFNIEETKDGFHTYKYIDENEKSVYMHSKYNIKREVDSVLENIDFNRDALYLVYGLGLGYHIKELKKRISSKSYIFVIEKDMNVISTYIKNEDFKEISGNNILFLFGSEDDILTLFNSKIFAFNTMPLLGNLTYVILPSYNRIYGKWINSMNSKIMDIVKHSFFMLGNDMKDTIIGIENNFENIKELIESPSIEKIKDKYKKVPAIIVSAGPSLDKNVDKLKEAQGKCLIIATDAVLTTLKKRGIVPDGVVSIERGEATYEKFYKDKNIDKRIVFIGPPVVKKELFHELRDNKKLICLKKDEKINEWINNDILNENRLLSMGTSCAHVAFSFVKYVGADPVVFIGQDLAYTSEGVTHSQDVEVRTKKNLKEEKDIVFVKGMNGEELPTNRVFKNFLTWYELQIANDNSGREYINATEGGALIEGAESMKLDDVINKYCKKKIIPLYDIVPEGRFDEKKYKEALERIEELYQYFDDIRKEAEEQIIRLNEIKERDNIKKILKELNKAAKLEQLCISNGVSRTMFQPVIMMSASRIKMLGNELTRDNVKANLIIQKNMAIGILGGCHALQNSVSKIIDRLKSDIQCKKE
;
A
#
# COMPACT_ATOMS: atom_id res chain seq x y z
N MET A 1 21.68 35.46 14.81
CA MET A 1 20.91 35.77 13.59
C MET A 1 19.55 36.34 14.00
N ASP A 2 18.90 37.09 13.12
CA ASP A 2 17.64 37.82 13.36
C ASP A 2 16.46 36.89 13.72
N ILE A 3 15.69 37.23 14.77
CA ILE A 3 14.46 36.53 15.19
C ILE A 3 13.48 36.38 14.01
N ASN A 4 13.53 37.31 13.06
CA ASN A 4 12.74 37.26 11.84
C ASN A 4 13.04 36.04 10.96
N VAL A 5 14.29 35.57 10.89
CA VAL A 5 14.67 34.39 10.09
C VAL A 5 14.08 33.12 10.69
N ILE A 6 14.15 32.97 12.02
CA ILE A 6 13.57 31.83 12.73
C ILE A 6 12.06 31.78 12.50
N ASN A 7 11.37 32.90 12.68
CA ASN A 7 9.92 32.98 12.49
C ASN A 7 9.53 32.68 11.03
N ASN A 8 10.30 33.17 10.06
CA ASN A 8 10.09 32.88 8.65
C ASN A 8 10.27 31.38 8.35
N ASN A 9 11.33 30.77 8.86
CA ASN A 9 11.58 29.33 8.71
C ASN A 9 10.45 28.48 9.28
N LEU A 10 9.99 28.79 10.50
CA LEU A 10 8.87 28.11 11.13
C LEU A 10 7.58 28.28 10.32
N LYS A 11 7.36 29.47 9.73
CA LYS A 11 6.21 29.71 8.83
C LYS A 11 6.29 28.87 7.56
N ILE A 12 7.46 28.78 6.92
CA ILE A 12 7.66 27.94 5.73
C ILE A 12 7.40 26.47 6.07
N LEU A 13 7.98 25.97 7.16
CA LEU A 13 7.77 24.60 7.62
C LEU A 13 6.29 24.33 7.92
N LYS A 14 5.59 25.27 8.55
CA LYS A 14 4.14 25.16 8.78
C LYS A 14 3.35 25.05 7.46
N LEU A 15 3.68 25.86 6.46
CA LEU A 15 3.06 25.79 5.12
C LEU A 15 3.34 24.46 4.41
N MET A 16 4.48 23.83 4.70
CA MET A 16 4.84 22.51 4.20
C MET A 16 4.22 21.35 5.02
N GLY A 17 3.42 21.65 6.05
CA GLY A 17 2.70 20.67 6.87
C GLY A 17 3.36 20.32 8.21
N TYR A 18 4.49 20.93 8.55
CA TYR A 18 5.20 20.67 9.81
C TYR A 18 4.71 21.61 10.93
N ASN A 19 3.51 21.35 11.44
CA ASN A 19 2.85 22.24 12.41
C ASN A 19 3.43 22.21 13.83
N ASN A 20 4.14 21.14 14.20
CA ASN A 20 4.50 20.83 15.59
C ASN A 20 6.02 20.70 15.83
N ILE A 21 6.86 21.33 15.00
CA ILE A 21 8.33 21.29 15.20
C ILE A 21 8.68 22.00 16.51
N LYS A 22 9.17 21.23 17.48
CA LYS A 22 9.71 21.74 18.75
C LYS A 22 11.21 21.93 18.59
N LEU A 23 11.67 23.18 18.67
CA LEU A 23 13.10 23.48 18.65
C LEU A 23 13.79 22.92 19.90
N SER A 24 14.95 22.31 19.71
CA SER A 24 15.82 21.77 20.75
C SER A 24 17.10 22.61 20.88
N SER A 25 18.11 22.06 21.56
CA SER A 25 19.47 22.61 21.54
C SER A 25 19.98 22.75 20.11
N SER A 26 20.86 23.72 19.90
CA SER A 26 21.53 23.95 18.62
C SER A 26 23.03 23.91 18.79
N PHE A 27 23.73 23.50 17.75
CA PHE A 27 25.18 23.49 17.72
C PHE A 27 25.73 24.91 17.54
N ASN A 28 26.92 25.15 18.08
CA ASN A 28 27.63 26.40 17.89
C ASN A 28 28.26 26.42 16.49
N ILE A 29 27.94 27.46 15.73
CA ILE A 29 28.48 27.65 14.39
C ILE A 29 29.92 28.17 14.47
N GLU A 30 30.78 27.61 13.63
CA GLU A 30 32.16 28.02 13.40
C GLU A 30 32.34 28.44 11.94
N GLU A 31 33.15 29.48 11.69
CA GLU A 31 33.54 29.88 10.34
C GLU A 31 34.57 28.88 9.75
N THR A 32 34.43 28.58 8.46
CA THR A 32 35.38 27.75 7.71
C THR A 32 36.46 28.60 7.05
N LYS A 33 37.57 27.97 6.63
CA LYS A 33 38.66 28.70 5.96
C LYS A 33 38.26 29.34 4.63
N ASP A 34 37.20 28.85 4.01
CA ASP A 34 36.64 29.36 2.75
C ASP A 34 35.43 30.30 2.96
N GLY A 35 35.22 30.80 4.18
CA GLY A 35 34.24 31.85 4.48
C GLY A 35 32.79 31.37 4.59
N PHE A 36 32.57 30.06 4.73
CA PHE A 36 31.27 29.47 5.03
C PHE A 36 31.16 29.12 6.53
N HIS A 37 30.13 28.38 6.89
CA HIS A 37 29.87 27.96 8.26
C HIS A 37 29.87 26.44 8.39
N THR A 38 30.28 25.94 9.55
CA THR A 38 30.17 24.54 9.96
C THR A 38 29.88 24.46 11.45
N TYR A 39 29.70 23.27 12.00
CA TYR A 39 29.63 23.06 13.43
C TYR A 39 30.20 21.70 13.81
N LYS A 40 30.61 21.58 15.07
CA LYS A 40 31.14 20.33 15.64
C LYS A 40 29.99 19.49 16.20
N TYR A 41 29.80 18.31 15.63
CA TYR A 41 28.91 17.28 16.12
C TYR A 41 29.67 16.35 17.08
N ILE A 42 29.06 15.94 18.18
CA ILE A 42 29.61 14.96 19.11
C ILE A 42 28.71 13.74 19.03
N ASP A 43 29.27 12.60 18.61
CA ASP A 43 28.52 11.35 18.53
C ASP A 43 28.35 10.67 19.90
N GLU A 44 27.60 9.58 19.91
CA GLU A 44 27.32 8.76 21.10
C GLU A 44 28.59 8.15 21.74
N ASN A 45 29.72 8.13 21.03
CA ASN A 45 31.01 7.66 21.52
C ASN A 45 31.94 8.82 21.93
N GLU A 46 31.39 10.01 22.15
CA GLU A 46 32.09 11.27 22.45
C GLU A 46 33.12 11.69 21.38
N LYS A 47 33.05 11.11 20.18
CA LYS A 47 33.93 11.50 19.08
C LYS A 47 33.35 12.71 18.40
N SER A 48 34.20 13.69 18.16
CA SER A 48 33.79 14.89 17.46
C SER A 48 34.03 14.81 15.96
N VAL A 49 33.04 15.20 15.18
CA VAL A 49 33.08 15.28 13.72
C VAL A 49 32.52 16.64 13.31
N TYR A 50 33.20 17.32 12.39
CA TYR A 50 32.64 18.54 11.80
C TYR A 50 31.56 18.16 10.78
N MET A 51 30.41 18.82 10.85
CA MET A 51 29.28 18.49 9.98
C MET A 51 29.58 18.80 8.52
N HIS A 52 30.26 19.91 8.26
CA HIS A 52 30.83 20.27 6.97
C HIS A 52 32.33 20.47 7.09
N SER A 53 33.05 20.24 5.99
CA SER A 53 34.49 20.49 5.86
C SER A 53 34.90 21.86 6.44
N LYS A 54 35.80 21.85 7.44
CA LYS A 54 36.37 23.07 8.03
C LYS A 54 37.28 23.85 7.08
N TYR A 55 37.75 23.18 6.02
CA TYR A 55 38.76 23.73 5.11
C TYR A 55 38.17 24.22 3.79
N ASN A 56 37.24 23.46 3.21
CA ASN A 56 36.67 23.74 1.90
C ASN A 56 35.32 23.01 1.73
N ILE A 57 34.21 23.71 1.89
CA ILE A 57 32.85 23.16 1.73
C ILE A 57 32.52 22.95 0.26
N LYS A 58 32.99 23.84 -0.62
CA LYS A 58 32.73 23.71 -2.06
C LYS A 58 33.25 22.36 -2.60
N ARG A 59 34.48 21.98 -2.23
CA ARG A 59 35.08 20.69 -2.59
C ARG A 59 34.34 19.50 -1.99
N GLU A 60 33.81 19.62 -0.78
CA GLU A 60 32.96 18.60 -0.17
C GLU A 60 31.70 18.39 -1.00
N VAL A 61 30.99 19.47 -1.33
CA VAL A 61 29.76 19.41 -2.14
C VAL A 61 30.05 18.86 -3.54
N ASP A 62 31.12 19.32 -4.20
CA ASP A 62 31.50 18.81 -5.52
C ASP A 62 31.81 17.31 -5.48
N SER A 63 32.50 16.82 -4.44
CA SER A 63 32.77 15.38 -4.26
C SER A 63 31.50 14.57 -4.00
N VAL A 64 30.54 15.10 -3.23
CA VAL A 64 29.25 14.44 -2.97
C VAL A 64 28.41 14.31 -4.25
N LEU A 65 28.52 15.27 -5.16
CA LEU A 65 27.73 15.33 -6.39
C LEU A 65 28.46 14.79 -7.63
N GLU A 66 29.73 14.39 -7.52
CA GLU A 66 30.61 14.04 -8.64
C GLU A 66 30.07 12.89 -9.50
N ASN A 67 29.52 11.85 -8.87
CA ASN A 67 29.06 10.63 -9.55
C ASN A 67 27.55 10.63 -9.86
N ILE A 68 26.88 11.77 -9.74
CA ILE A 68 25.44 11.86 -9.98
C ILE A 68 25.17 12.15 -11.46
N ASP A 69 24.38 11.29 -12.10
CA ASP A 69 23.87 11.52 -13.45
C ASP A 69 22.67 12.49 -13.44
N PHE A 70 22.96 13.77 -13.66
CA PHE A 70 21.94 14.83 -13.76
C PHE A 70 21.14 14.80 -15.07
N ASN A 71 21.49 13.93 -16.02
CA ASN A 71 20.72 13.76 -17.24
C ASN A 71 19.45 12.93 -16.99
N ARG A 72 19.20 12.42 -15.78
CA ARG A 72 17.98 11.65 -15.49
C ARG A 72 17.09 12.35 -14.50
N ASP A 73 15.79 12.29 -14.78
CA ASP A 73 14.78 12.58 -13.77
C ASP A 73 14.83 11.51 -12.69
N ALA A 74 15.02 11.91 -11.43
CA ALA A 74 15.29 11.01 -10.32
C ALA A 74 14.59 11.43 -9.02
N LEU A 75 14.45 10.46 -8.11
CA LEU A 75 14.16 10.73 -6.71
C LEU A 75 15.49 10.72 -5.95
N TYR A 76 15.87 11.87 -5.41
CA TYR A 76 17.09 12.04 -4.63
C TYR A 76 16.80 11.87 -3.15
N LEU A 77 17.39 10.85 -2.52
CA LEU A 77 17.37 10.65 -1.07
C LEU A 77 18.60 11.30 -0.46
N VAL A 78 18.42 12.48 0.12
CA VAL A 78 19.50 13.26 0.73
C VAL A 78 19.56 12.93 2.22
N TYR A 79 20.60 12.23 2.65
CA TYR A 79 20.83 11.95 4.05
C TYR A 79 21.58 13.10 4.70
N GLY A 80 20.83 13.83 5.54
CA GLY A 80 21.33 14.91 6.35
C GLY A 80 20.95 16.29 5.86
N LEU A 81 20.44 17.09 6.79
CA LEU A 81 20.15 18.50 6.55
C LEU A 81 21.42 19.35 6.60
N GLY A 82 22.31 19.11 7.57
CA GLY A 82 23.51 19.93 7.81
C GLY A 82 23.18 21.43 7.88
N LEU A 83 23.92 22.25 7.15
CA LEU A 83 23.62 23.65 6.82
C LEU A 83 23.15 23.82 5.35
N GLY A 84 22.77 22.70 4.71
CA GLY A 84 22.07 22.67 3.42
C GLY A 84 22.88 23.02 2.17
N TYR A 85 24.21 23.20 2.24
CA TYR A 85 25.03 23.55 1.07
C TYR A 85 24.88 22.56 -0.09
N HIS A 86 24.90 21.26 0.20
CA HIS A 86 24.69 20.19 -0.79
C HIS A 86 23.27 20.20 -1.37
N ILE A 87 22.25 20.53 -0.56
CA ILE A 87 20.86 20.65 -1.02
C ILE A 87 20.69 21.85 -1.95
N LYS A 88 21.26 23.01 -1.58
CA LYS A 88 21.25 24.24 -2.38
C LYS A 88 21.89 23.99 -3.75
N GLU A 89 23.03 23.29 -3.78
CA GLU A 89 23.73 22.99 -5.03
C GLU A 89 23.03 21.91 -5.85
N LEU A 90 22.54 20.84 -5.21
CA LEU A 90 21.74 19.79 -5.87
C LEU A 90 20.52 20.40 -6.57
N LYS A 91 19.76 21.26 -5.87
CA LYS A 91 18.57 21.95 -6.39
C LYS A 91 18.84 22.74 -7.68
N LYS A 92 20.05 23.28 -7.88
CA LYS A 92 20.42 24.02 -9.11
C LYS A 92 20.68 23.10 -10.30
N ARG A 93 21.10 21.86 -10.05
CA ARG A 93 21.55 20.91 -11.08
C ARG A 93 20.46 19.93 -11.52
N ILE A 94 19.50 19.63 -10.65
CA ILE A 94 18.43 18.67 -10.96
C ILE A 94 17.37 19.26 -11.91
N SER A 95 16.69 18.38 -12.65
CA SER A 95 15.55 18.77 -13.47
C SER A 95 14.34 19.19 -12.62
N SER A 96 13.45 20.02 -13.19
CA SER A 96 12.17 20.39 -12.54
C SER A 96 11.19 19.23 -12.37
N LYS A 97 11.47 18.08 -12.97
CA LYS A 97 10.68 16.84 -12.87
C LYS A 97 11.23 15.86 -11.85
N SER A 98 12.39 16.16 -11.26
CA SER A 98 13.01 15.38 -10.18
C SER A 98 12.50 15.83 -8.82
N TYR A 99 12.58 14.95 -7.81
CA TYR A 99 12.21 15.25 -6.43
C TYR A 99 13.37 15.02 -5.48
N ILE A 100 13.45 15.81 -4.41
CA ILE A 100 14.44 15.67 -3.34
C ILE A 100 13.72 15.36 -2.04
N PHE A 101 14.03 14.22 -1.42
CA PHE A 101 13.60 13.89 -0.06
C PHE A 101 14.80 14.04 0.87
N VAL A 102 14.77 15.05 1.73
CA VAL A 102 15.82 15.34 2.71
C VAL A 102 15.48 14.62 4.01
N ILE A 103 16.32 13.69 4.43
CA ILE A 103 16.12 12.84 5.61
C ILE A 103 17.00 13.36 6.74
N GLU A 104 16.39 13.73 7.87
CA GLU A 104 17.11 14.17 9.07
C GLU A 104 16.43 13.62 10.34
N LYS A 105 17.21 12.90 11.15
CA LYS A 105 16.70 12.31 12.39
C LYS A 105 17.02 13.11 13.66
N ASP A 106 18.05 13.96 13.61
CA ASP A 106 18.52 14.69 14.78
C ASP A 106 17.86 16.07 14.86
N MET A 107 16.98 16.24 15.85
CA MET A 107 16.29 17.50 16.10
C MET A 107 17.24 18.66 16.41
N ASN A 108 18.44 18.40 16.94
CA ASN A 108 19.43 19.44 17.16
C ASN A 108 20.01 19.96 15.85
N VAL A 109 20.18 19.08 14.85
CA VAL A 109 20.60 19.50 13.51
C VAL A 109 19.50 20.35 12.86
N ILE A 110 18.25 19.91 12.92
CA ILE A 110 17.09 20.67 12.42
C ILE A 110 17.03 22.05 13.09
N SER A 111 17.14 22.08 14.41
CA SER A 111 17.13 23.32 15.19
C SER A 111 18.31 24.24 14.86
N THR A 112 19.47 23.66 14.56
CA THR A 112 20.66 24.41 14.14
C THR A 112 20.45 25.06 12.78
N TYR A 113 19.89 24.35 11.80
CA TYR A 113 19.54 24.96 10.51
C TYR A 113 18.51 26.08 10.70
N ILE A 114 17.39 25.81 11.40
CA ILE A 114 16.30 26.80 11.58
C ILE A 114 16.80 28.11 12.21
N LYS A 115 17.80 28.03 13.09
CA LYS A 115 18.36 29.20 13.81
C LYS A 115 19.40 29.98 13.01
N ASN A 116 20.04 29.37 12.01
CA ASN A 116 21.23 29.93 11.37
C ASN A 116 21.15 30.06 9.84
N GLU A 117 20.18 29.41 9.18
CA GLU A 117 20.06 29.37 7.73
C GLU A 117 18.62 29.66 7.28
N ASP A 118 18.42 30.19 6.07
CA ASP A 118 17.08 30.43 5.52
C ASP A 118 16.53 29.16 4.82
N PHE A 119 15.39 28.66 5.27
CA PHE A 119 14.71 27.52 4.66
C PHE A 119 14.24 27.82 3.24
N LYS A 120 13.99 29.09 2.89
CA LYS A 120 13.59 29.49 1.54
C LYS A 120 14.60 29.02 0.49
N GLU A 121 15.89 29.02 0.82
CA GLU A 121 16.95 28.63 -0.10
C GLU A 121 16.87 27.16 -0.51
N ILE A 122 16.50 26.29 0.42
CA ILE A 122 16.42 24.84 0.23
C ILE A 122 14.99 24.31 0.02
N SER A 123 13.96 25.13 0.24
CA SER A 123 12.56 24.74 0.01
C SER A 123 12.18 24.81 -1.48
N GLY A 124 11.15 24.05 -1.87
CA GLY A 124 10.61 24.05 -3.24
C GLY A 124 9.48 23.04 -3.40
N ASN A 125 8.71 23.17 -4.49
CA ASN A 125 7.55 22.29 -4.75
C ASN A 125 7.94 20.82 -4.94
N ASN A 126 9.19 20.54 -5.30
CA ASN A 126 9.74 19.22 -5.51
C ASN A 126 10.69 18.77 -4.38
N ILE A 127 10.64 19.44 -3.21
CA ILE A 127 11.50 19.14 -2.07
C ILE A 127 10.64 18.82 -0.85
N LEU A 128 10.90 17.68 -0.21
CA LEU A 128 10.21 17.20 0.97
C LEU A 128 11.20 16.93 2.10
N PHE A 129 10.85 17.31 3.32
CA PHE A 129 11.67 17.10 4.51
C PHE A 129 11.13 15.94 5.36
N LEU A 130 11.85 14.83 5.41
CA LEU A 130 11.52 13.68 6.23
C LEU A 130 12.26 13.86 7.56
N PHE A 131 11.61 14.53 8.51
CA PHE A 131 12.16 14.90 9.81
C PHE A 131 11.56 14.06 10.93
N GLY A 132 12.38 13.64 11.89
CA GLY A 132 11.91 13.03 13.14
C GLY A 132 12.53 11.67 13.40
N SER A 133 11.82 10.85 14.17
CA SER A 133 12.23 9.47 14.42
C SER A 133 12.27 8.65 13.13
N GLU A 134 12.88 7.47 13.20
CA GLU A 134 12.89 6.52 12.09
C GLU A 134 11.47 6.20 11.60
N ASP A 135 10.52 6.02 12.52
CA ASP A 135 9.13 5.72 12.19
C ASP A 135 8.43 6.92 11.53
N ASP A 136 8.69 8.14 12.00
CA ASP A 136 8.17 9.37 11.37
C ASP A 136 8.66 9.49 9.91
N ILE A 137 9.95 9.24 9.68
CA ILE A 137 10.59 9.28 8.36
C ILE A 137 9.97 8.25 7.43
N LEU A 138 9.86 7.00 7.86
CA LEU A 138 9.28 5.92 7.05
C LEU A 138 7.81 6.16 6.74
N THR A 139 7.05 6.69 7.71
CA THR A 139 5.64 7.03 7.54
C THR A 139 5.44 8.14 6.50
N LEU A 140 6.22 9.23 6.62
CA LEU A 140 6.19 10.33 5.67
C LEU A 140 6.63 9.88 4.27
N PHE A 141 7.70 9.08 4.18
CA PHE A 141 8.15 8.49 2.93
C PHE A 141 7.00 7.72 2.27
N ASN A 142 6.46 6.71 2.95
CA ASN A 142 5.37 5.86 2.46
C ASN A 142 4.16 6.67 1.96
N SER A 143 3.77 7.73 2.68
CA SER A 143 2.64 8.58 2.30
C SER A 143 2.82 9.33 0.97
N LYS A 144 4.05 9.50 0.49
CA LYS A 144 4.38 10.30 -0.69
C LYS A 144 4.84 9.49 -1.89
N ILE A 145 5.29 8.24 -1.72
CA ILE A 145 5.79 7.43 -2.83
C ILE A 145 4.69 7.01 -3.81
N PHE A 146 3.45 6.83 -3.33
CA PHE A 146 2.31 6.43 -4.17
C PHE A 146 1.78 7.54 -5.08
N ALA A 147 2.31 8.77 -4.98
CA ALA A 147 1.90 9.85 -5.86
C ALA A 147 2.37 9.61 -7.31
N PHE A 148 1.53 9.96 -8.28
CA PHE A 148 1.83 9.81 -9.71
C PHE A 148 3.12 10.52 -10.16
N ASN A 149 3.56 11.55 -9.44
CA ASN A 149 4.78 12.29 -9.77
C ASN A 149 6.05 11.66 -9.20
N THR A 150 5.95 10.87 -8.12
CA THR A 150 7.10 10.32 -7.39
C THR A 150 7.35 8.87 -7.79
N MET A 151 6.30 8.06 -7.93
CA MET A 151 6.43 6.63 -8.23
C MET A 151 7.23 6.33 -9.52
N PRO A 152 7.02 7.04 -10.66
CA PRO A 152 7.81 6.79 -11.86
C PRO A 152 9.32 7.03 -11.68
N LEU A 153 9.70 7.89 -10.73
CA LEU A 153 11.09 8.22 -10.42
C LEU A 153 11.80 7.13 -9.60
N LEU A 154 11.06 6.16 -9.04
CA LEU A 154 11.64 5.08 -8.24
C LEU A 154 12.55 4.15 -9.06
N GLY A 155 12.42 4.15 -10.39
CA GLY A 155 13.37 3.49 -11.30
C GLY A 155 14.77 4.15 -11.33
N ASN A 156 14.87 5.41 -10.87
CA ASN A 156 16.09 6.22 -10.79
C ASN A 156 16.24 6.77 -9.36
N LEU A 157 16.39 5.90 -8.36
CA LEU A 157 16.64 6.32 -6.98
C LEU A 157 18.12 6.66 -6.79
N THR A 158 18.42 7.89 -6.36
CA THR A 158 19.80 8.38 -6.18
C THR A 158 20.03 8.79 -4.73
N TYR A 159 21.10 8.30 -4.11
CA TYR A 159 21.46 8.64 -2.74
C TYR A 159 22.49 9.77 -2.72
N VAL A 160 22.26 10.77 -1.87
CA VAL A 160 23.17 11.89 -1.66
C VAL A 160 23.52 11.92 -0.18
N ILE A 161 24.75 11.56 0.17
CA ILE A 161 25.17 11.36 1.56
C ILE A 161 26.41 12.21 1.82
N LEU A 162 26.32 13.11 2.81
CA LEU A 162 27.49 13.85 3.27
C LEU A 162 28.52 12.92 3.92
N PRO A 163 29.85 13.15 3.74
CA PRO A 163 30.88 12.30 4.34
C PRO A 163 30.78 12.23 5.88
N SER A 164 30.42 13.34 6.52
CA SER A 164 30.16 13.43 7.96
C SER A 164 29.01 12.53 8.39
N TYR A 165 27.89 12.55 7.66
CA TYR A 165 26.73 11.69 7.93
C TYR A 165 27.05 10.21 7.75
N ASN A 166 27.81 9.85 6.72
CA ASN A 166 28.24 8.45 6.56
C ASN A 166 29.10 7.99 7.74
N ARG A 167 29.95 8.88 8.28
CA ARG A 167 30.78 8.58 9.45
C ARG A 167 29.97 8.46 10.74
N ILE A 168 29.02 9.36 10.97
CA ILE A 168 28.22 9.43 12.20
C ILE A 168 27.10 8.36 12.19
N TYR A 169 26.42 8.20 11.05
CA TYR A 169 25.19 7.41 10.93
C TYR A 169 25.23 6.30 9.88
N GLY A 170 26.39 5.89 9.37
CA GLY A 170 26.48 4.92 8.26
C GLY A 170 25.69 3.61 8.46
N LYS A 171 25.73 3.03 9.67
CA LYS A 171 24.93 1.83 10.01
C LYS A 171 23.42 2.10 9.92
N TRP A 172 22.98 3.24 10.45
CA TRP A 172 21.59 3.66 10.42
C TRP A 172 21.12 3.96 8.98
N ILE A 173 21.94 4.65 8.18
CA ILE A 173 21.64 4.92 6.75
C ILE A 173 21.46 3.61 5.98
N ASN A 174 22.33 2.62 6.19
CA ASN A 174 22.21 1.31 5.54
C ASN A 174 20.92 0.56 5.94
N SER A 175 20.57 0.60 7.23
CA SER A 175 19.31 0.03 7.73
C SER A 175 18.10 0.75 7.14
N MET A 176 18.09 2.08 7.16
CA MET A 176 17.05 2.93 6.58
C MET A 176 16.87 2.67 5.09
N ASN A 177 17.95 2.57 4.32
CA ASN A 177 17.90 2.25 2.88
C ASN A 177 17.24 0.90 2.61
N SER A 178 17.49 -0.10 3.47
CA SER A 178 16.87 -1.42 3.35
C SER A 178 15.35 -1.33 3.60
N LYS A 179 14.92 -0.59 4.63
CA LYS A 179 13.50 -0.35 4.93
C LYS A 179 12.80 0.45 3.82
N ILE A 180 13.43 1.51 3.33
CA ILE A 180 12.95 2.30 2.18
C ILE A 180 12.79 1.40 0.94
N MET A 181 13.76 0.53 0.67
CA MET A 181 13.65 -0.37 -0.48
C MET A 181 12.56 -1.44 -0.31
N ASP A 182 12.29 -1.89 0.91
CA ASP A 182 11.15 -2.75 1.18
C ASP A 182 9.83 -2.01 0.93
N ILE A 183 9.71 -0.73 1.32
CA ILE A 183 8.56 0.13 0.98
C ILE A 183 8.42 0.30 -0.54
N VAL A 184 9.51 0.61 -1.26
CA VAL A 184 9.49 0.75 -2.73
C VAL A 184 9.02 -0.54 -3.41
N LYS A 185 9.55 -1.69 -3.01
CA LYS A 185 9.12 -3.00 -3.52
C LYS A 185 7.65 -3.26 -3.20
N HIS A 186 7.22 -2.94 -1.98
CA HIS A 186 5.83 -3.06 -1.57
C HIS A 186 4.92 -2.19 -2.46
N SER A 187 5.30 -0.95 -2.76
CA SER A 187 4.49 -0.09 -3.63
C SER A 187 4.37 -0.60 -5.06
N PHE A 188 5.43 -1.16 -5.65
CA PHE A 188 5.35 -1.82 -6.97
C PHE A 188 4.50 -3.10 -6.93
N PHE A 189 4.57 -3.87 -5.84
CA PHE A 189 3.70 -5.02 -5.63
C PHE A 189 2.22 -4.60 -5.54
N MET A 190 1.92 -3.53 -4.79
CA MET A 190 0.57 -3.01 -4.60
C MET A 190 -0.03 -2.39 -5.87
N LEU A 191 0.80 -1.93 -6.80
CA LEU A 191 0.34 -1.40 -8.09
C LEU A 191 -0.30 -2.51 -8.96
N GLY A 192 0.13 -3.76 -8.80
CA GLY A 192 -0.33 -4.88 -9.63
C GLY A 192 0.32 -4.88 -11.02
N ASN A 193 0.31 -6.04 -11.67
CA ASN A 193 0.98 -6.25 -12.95
C ASN A 193 0.23 -7.17 -13.93
N ASP A 194 -0.98 -7.64 -13.58
CA ASP A 194 -1.75 -8.58 -14.39
C ASP A 194 -3.11 -7.97 -14.79
N MET A 195 -3.23 -7.54 -16.05
CA MET A 195 -4.49 -7.02 -16.59
C MET A 195 -5.60 -8.07 -16.60
N LYS A 196 -5.28 -9.36 -16.75
CA LYS A 196 -6.28 -10.42 -16.81
C LYS A 196 -6.91 -10.64 -15.43
N ASP A 197 -6.10 -10.63 -14.38
CA ASP A 197 -6.58 -10.66 -12.99
C ASP A 197 -7.45 -9.43 -12.66
N THR A 198 -7.04 -8.25 -13.12
CA THR A 198 -7.84 -7.02 -12.96
C THR A 198 -9.20 -7.15 -13.64
N ILE A 199 -9.26 -7.67 -14.87
CA ILE A 199 -10.52 -7.91 -15.59
C ILE A 199 -11.42 -8.87 -14.81
N ILE A 200 -10.89 -10.00 -14.34
CA ILE A 200 -11.64 -10.96 -13.50
C ILE A 200 -12.20 -10.27 -12.25
N GLY A 201 -11.44 -9.36 -11.64
CA GLY A 201 -11.93 -8.58 -10.51
C GLY A 201 -13.09 -7.66 -10.86
N ILE A 202 -12.99 -6.95 -11.98
CA ILE A 202 -14.07 -6.07 -12.47
C ILE A 202 -15.32 -6.92 -12.77
N GLU A 203 -15.15 -8.06 -13.42
CA GLU A 203 -16.21 -9.02 -13.70
C GLU A 203 -16.92 -9.46 -12.42
N ASN A 204 -16.19 -9.98 -11.44
CA ASN A 204 -16.76 -10.44 -10.18
C ASN A 204 -17.48 -9.31 -9.42
N ASN A 205 -16.89 -8.10 -9.39
CA ASN A 205 -17.52 -6.95 -8.75
C ASN A 205 -18.89 -6.64 -9.36
N PHE A 206 -19.02 -6.68 -10.70
CA PHE A 206 -20.27 -6.38 -11.38
C PHE A 206 -21.26 -7.55 -11.37
N GLU A 207 -20.78 -8.79 -11.48
CA GLU A 207 -21.61 -9.99 -11.32
C GLU A 207 -22.24 -10.08 -9.92
N ASN A 208 -21.52 -9.60 -8.90
CA ASN A 208 -21.98 -9.58 -7.52
C ASN A 208 -22.66 -8.26 -7.12
N ILE A 209 -22.97 -7.36 -8.07
CA ILE A 209 -23.55 -6.05 -7.74
C ILE A 209 -24.90 -6.17 -7.01
N LYS A 210 -25.69 -7.20 -7.36
CA LYS A 210 -26.96 -7.50 -6.70
C LYS A 210 -26.77 -7.82 -5.22
N GLU A 211 -25.84 -8.73 -4.91
CA GLU A 211 -25.49 -9.11 -3.53
C GLU A 211 -24.94 -7.91 -2.76
N LEU A 212 -24.12 -7.09 -3.41
CA LEU A 212 -23.57 -5.86 -2.81
C LEU A 212 -24.68 -4.88 -2.41
N ILE A 213 -25.63 -4.61 -3.32
CA ILE A 213 -26.77 -3.71 -3.08
C ILE A 213 -27.67 -4.25 -1.97
N GLU A 214 -27.91 -5.56 -1.95
CA GLU A 214 -28.74 -6.21 -0.93
C GLU A 214 -28.07 -6.25 0.45
N SER A 215 -26.75 -6.43 0.50
CA SER A 215 -25.98 -6.44 1.75
C SER A 215 -26.11 -5.10 2.50
N PRO A 216 -26.28 -5.10 3.83
CA PRO A 216 -26.30 -3.87 4.62
C PRO A 216 -24.94 -3.16 4.60
N SER A 217 -24.96 -1.82 4.61
CA SER A 217 -23.75 -1.02 4.83
C SER A 217 -23.05 -1.40 6.13
N ILE A 218 -21.73 -1.57 6.05
CA ILE A 218 -20.88 -1.84 7.21
C ILE A 218 -20.91 -0.70 8.24
N GLU A 219 -21.27 0.52 7.83
CA GLU A 219 -21.42 1.66 8.74
C GLU A 219 -22.40 1.39 9.89
N LYS A 220 -23.41 0.55 9.67
CA LYS A 220 -24.41 0.19 10.69
C LYS A 220 -23.79 -0.53 11.90
N ILE A 221 -22.62 -1.14 11.72
CA ILE A 221 -21.93 -1.91 12.76
C ILE A 221 -20.62 -1.26 13.23
N LYS A 222 -20.30 -0.06 12.76
CA LYS A 222 -19.14 0.70 13.21
C LYS A 222 -19.18 0.86 14.74
N ASP A 223 -18.03 0.64 15.38
CA ASP A 223 -17.84 0.81 16.83
C ASP A 223 -18.76 -0.03 17.75
N LYS A 224 -19.51 -1.02 17.23
CA LYS A 224 -20.42 -1.86 18.04
C LYS A 224 -19.71 -2.80 19.01
N TYR A 225 -18.41 -3.01 18.83
CA TYR A 225 -17.56 -3.89 19.63
C TYR A 225 -16.48 -3.12 20.41
N LYS A 226 -16.71 -1.83 20.72
CA LYS A 226 -15.82 -1.07 21.62
C LYS A 226 -15.58 -1.82 22.93
N LYS A 227 -14.30 -2.00 23.29
CA LYS A 227 -13.84 -2.72 24.50
C LYS A 227 -14.20 -4.21 24.52
N VAL A 228 -14.47 -4.80 23.35
CA VAL A 228 -14.64 -6.25 23.20
C VAL A 228 -13.37 -6.81 22.56
N PRO A 229 -12.75 -7.85 23.14
CA PRO A 229 -11.63 -8.52 22.50
C PRO A 229 -12.05 -9.13 21.17
N ALA A 230 -11.20 -9.03 20.15
CA ALA A 230 -11.36 -9.74 18.89
C ALA A 230 -10.15 -10.63 18.62
N ILE A 231 -10.41 -11.88 18.24
CA ILE A 231 -9.40 -12.86 17.85
C ILE A 231 -9.50 -13.10 16.35
N ILE A 232 -8.43 -12.79 15.63
CA ILE A 232 -8.25 -13.08 14.21
C ILE A 232 -7.58 -14.45 14.09
N VAL A 233 -8.26 -15.39 13.43
CA VAL A 233 -7.79 -16.77 13.26
C VAL A 233 -7.30 -16.99 11.84
N SER A 234 -5.99 -17.16 11.69
CA SER A 234 -5.32 -17.38 10.40
C SER A 234 -4.78 -18.81 10.26
N ALA A 235 -4.48 -19.22 9.03
CA ALA A 235 -4.18 -20.60 8.66
C ALA A 235 -2.73 -21.06 8.87
N GLY A 236 -1.91 -20.30 9.57
CA GLY A 236 -0.50 -20.60 9.77
C GLY A 236 -0.27 -21.83 10.67
N PRO A 237 0.91 -22.48 10.55
CA PRO A 237 1.20 -23.73 11.24
C PRO A 237 1.05 -23.69 12.77
N SER A 238 1.30 -22.54 13.40
CA SER A 238 1.16 -22.39 14.85
C SER A 238 -0.28 -22.58 15.35
N LEU A 239 -1.29 -22.46 14.49
CA LEU A 239 -2.70 -22.60 14.87
C LEU A 239 -2.99 -23.93 15.58
N ASP A 240 -2.35 -25.02 15.12
CA ASP A 240 -2.58 -26.36 15.68
C ASP A 240 -2.23 -26.47 17.17
N LYS A 241 -1.37 -25.57 17.67
CA LYS A 241 -0.92 -25.55 19.07
C LYS A 241 -1.99 -25.04 20.04
N ASN A 242 -2.87 -24.15 19.59
CA ASN A 242 -3.75 -23.41 20.49
C ASN A 242 -5.20 -23.24 20.01
N VAL A 243 -5.56 -23.71 18.82
CA VAL A 243 -6.92 -23.57 18.26
C VAL A 243 -8.04 -24.12 19.17
N ASP A 244 -7.81 -25.20 19.92
CA ASP A 244 -8.85 -25.77 20.81
C ASP A 244 -9.25 -24.82 21.94
N LYS A 245 -8.36 -23.92 22.35
CA LYS A 245 -8.62 -22.93 23.41
C LYS A 245 -9.69 -21.92 23.00
N LEU A 246 -9.94 -21.74 21.70
CA LEU A 246 -11.01 -20.87 21.19
C LEU A 246 -12.40 -21.27 21.72
N LYS A 247 -12.61 -22.54 22.08
CA LYS A 247 -13.86 -23.02 22.71
C LYS A 247 -14.20 -22.24 23.99
N GLU A 248 -13.18 -21.85 24.75
CA GLU A 248 -13.34 -21.11 26.02
C GLU A 248 -13.68 -19.63 25.79
N ALA A 249 -13.28 -19.11 24.62
CA ALA A 249 -13.45 -17.72 24.20
C ALA A 249 -14.78 -17.48 23.46
N GLN A 250 -15.35 -18.51 22.82
CA GLN A 250 -16.61 -18.39 22.07
C GLN A 250 -17.72 -17.71 22.88
N GLY A 251 -18.34 -16.71 22.26
CA GLY A 251 -19.39 -15.90 22.89
C GLY A 251 -18.90 -14.87 23.92
N LYS A 252 -17.59 -14.75 24.14
CA LYS A 252 -16.97 -13.74 25.04
C LYS A 252 -15.97 -12.81 24.33
N CYS A 253 -15.67 -13.08 23.07
CA CYS A 253 -14.87 -12.28 22.17
C CYS A 253 -15.41 -12.44 20.76
N LEU A 254 -15.08 -11.51 19.87
CA LEU A 254 -15.37 -11.62 18.45
C LEU A 254 -14.33 -12.54 17.80
N ILE A 255 -14.75 -13.66 17.20
CA ILE A 255 -13.84 -14.58 16.49
C ILE A 255 -14.04 -14.40 14.98
N ILE A 256 -13.03 -13.82 14.31
CA ILE A 256 -13.04 -13.63 12.84
C ILE A 256 -12.02 -14.57 12.21
N ALA A 257 -12.51 -15.48 11.39
CA ALA A 257 -11.71 -16.52 10.76
C ALA A 257 -11.38 -16.17 9.30
N THR A 258 -10.16 -16.48 8.86
CA THR A 258 -9.87 -16.57 7.42
C THR A 258 -10.58 -17.76 6.79
N ASP A 259 -11.03 -17.64 5.54
CA ASP A 259 -11.63 -18.74 4.76
C ASP A 259 -10.88 -20.07 4.89
N ALA A 260 -9.56 -20.06 4.80
CA ALA A 260 -8.72 -21.26 4.85
C ALA A 260 -8.81 -22.08 6.15
N VAL A 261 -9.27 -21.50 7.27
CA VAL A 261 -9.40 -22.21 8.56
C VAL A 261 -10.82 -22.70 8.85
N LEU A 262 -11.80 -22.41 7.99
CA LEU A 262 -13.20 -22.78 8.22
C LEU A 262 -13.38 -24.28 8.50
N THR A 263 -12.83 -25.14 7.64
CA THR A 263 -12.89 -26.61 7.81
C THR A 263 -12.21 -27.04 9.11
N THR A 264 -11.09 -26.42 9.48
CA THR A 264 -10.33 -26.72 10.71
C THR A 264 -11.17 -26.40 11.95
N LEU A 265 -11.77 -25.22 12.00
CA LEU A 265 -12.63 -24.80 13.12
C LEU A 265 -13.86 -25.70 13.24
N LYS A 266 -14.52 -26.01 12.12
CA LYS A 266 -15.68 -26.90 12.09
C LYS A 266 -15.37 -28.29 12.64
N LYS A 267 -14.26 -28.91 12.24
CA LYS A 267 -13.82 -30.22 12.76
C LYS A 267 -13.61 -30.21 14.28
N ARG A 268 -13.17 -29.07 14.84
CA ARG A 268 -12.95 -28.91 16.27
C ARG A 268 -14.19 -28.41 17.03
N GLY A 269 -15.34 -28.26 16.36
CA GLY A 269 -16.58 -27.79 17.00
C GLY A 269 -16.56 -26.30 17.35
N ILE A 270 -15.73 -25.51 16.69
CA ILE A 270 -15.64 -24.05 16.87
C ILE A 270 -16.42 -23.37 15.75
N VAL A 271 -17.27 -22.42 16.11
CA VAL A 271 -18.05 -21.62 15.15
C VAL A 271 -17.59 -20.17 15.30
N PRO A 272 -16.90 -19.59 14.30
CA PRO A 272 -16.51 -18.19 14.34
C PRO A 272 -17.73 -17.27 14.17
N ASP A 273 -17.63 -16.03 14.62
CA ASP A 273 -18.68 -15.02 14.43
C ASP A 273 -18.73 -14.53 12.97
N GLY A 274 -17.58 -14.52 12.30
CA GLY A 274 -17.48 -14.15 10.90
C GLY A 274 -16.36 -14.86 10.17
N VAL A 275 -16.52 -14.97 8.86
CA VAL A 275 -15.49 -15.42 7.93
C VAL A 275 -15.15 -14.30 6.95
N VAL A 276 -13.86 -14.13 6.70
CA VAL A 276 -13.37 -13.24 5.65
C VAL A 276 -12.92 -14.00 4.41
N SER A 277 -13.09 -13.38 3.25
CA SER A 277 -12.46 -13.80 1.99
C SER A 277 -12.25 -12.60 1.07
N ILE A 278 -11.20 -12.65 0.26
CA ILE A 278 -10.81 -11.59 -0.68
C ILE A 278 -10.31 -12.15 -2.03
N GLU A 279 -10.05 -13.45 -2.09
CA GLU A 279 -9.49 -14.09 -3.27
C GLU A 279 -10.58 -14.31 -4.33
N ARG A 280 -10.26 -13.95 -5.57
CA ARG A 280 -11.19 -13.97 -6.71
C ARG A 280 -11.11 -15.23 -7.58
N GLY A 281 -10.18 -16.12 -7.28
CA GLY A 281 -9.90 -17.32 -8.07
C GLY A 281 -10.80 -18.52 -7.74
N GLU A 282 -11.02 -19.37 -8.75
CA GLU A 282 -11.77 -20.64 -8.64
C GLU A 282 -11.33 -21.51 -7.45
N ALA A 283 -10.02 -21.63 -7.27
CA ALA A 283 -9.43 -22.50 -6.26
C ALA A 283 -9.86 -22.16 -4.83
N THR A 284 -10.11 -20.88 -4.52
CA THR A 284 -10.59 -20.46 -3.20
C THR A 284 -12.01 -20.97 -2.95
N TYR A 285 -12.89 -20.81 -3.94
CA TYR A 285 -14.26 -21.30 -3.88
C TYR A 285 -14.30 -22.82 -3.71
N GLU A 286 -13.61 -23.55 -4.58
CA GLU A 286 -13.60 -25.02 -4.57
C GLU A 286 -13.09 -25.61 -3.26
N LYS A 287 -12.06 -24.98 -2.66
CA LYS A 287 -11.42 -25.49 -1.45
C LYS A 287 -12.12 -25.07 -0.18
N PHE A 288 -12.66 -23.86 -0.09
CA PHE A 288 -13.11 -23.32 1.21
C PHE A 288 -14.62 -23.17 1.34
N TYR A 289 -15.37 -23.24 0.23
CA TYR A 289 -16.82 -22.96 0.25
C TYR A 289 -17.65 -24.08 -0.36
N LYS A 290 -17.25 -24.61 -1.52
CA LYS A 290 -17.98 -25.66 -2.23
C LYS A 290 -18.22 -26.88 -1.35
N ASP A 291 -19.48 -27.26 -1.18
CA ASP A 291 -19.93 -28.42 -0.41
C ASP A 291 -19.50 -28.41 1.09
N LYS A 292 -19.13 -27.25 1.65
CA LYS A 292 -18.64 -27.18 3.05
C LYS A 292 -19.73 -27.09 4.10
N ASN A 293 -20.98 -26.81 3.71
CA ASN A 293 -22.12 -26.64 4.62
C ASN A 293 -21.77 -25.65 5.75
N ILE A 294 -21.56 -24.38 5.39
CA ILE A 294 -21.17 -23.32 6.31
C ILE A 294 -22.31 -23.05 7.31
N ASP A 295 -21.96 -22.89 8.60
CA ASP A 295 -22.95 -22.60 9.63
C ASP A 295 -23.60 -21.24 9.35
N LYS A 296 -24.94 -21.19 9.27
CA LYS A 296 -25.71 -19.97 8.94
C LYS A 296 -25.47 -18.80 9.89
N ARG A 297 -24.97 -19.06 11.10
CA ARG A 297 -24.62 -18.04 12.10
C ARG A 297 -23.34 -17.29 11.74
N ILE A 298 -22.52 -17.82 10.85
CA ILE A 298 -21.29 -17.16 10.41
C ILE A 298 -21.64 -16.02 9.46
N VAL A 299 -21.14 -14.83 9.73
CA VAL A 299 -21.29 -13.67 8.84
C VAL A 299 -20.15 -13.63 7.82
N PHE A 300 -20.47 -13.52 6.52
CA PHE A 300 -19.46 -13.24 5.50
C PHE A 300 -19.01 -11.78 5.56
N ILE A 301 -17.71 -11.52 5.49
CA ILE A 301 -17.11 -10.19 5.48
C ILE A 301 -16.08 -10.12 4.35
N GLY A 302 -16.26 -9.24 3.38
CA GLY A 302 -15.27 -9.10 2.31
C GLY A 302 -15.76 -8.28 1.12
N PRO A 303 -14.87 -8.01 0.16
CA PRO A 303 -15.23 -7.33 -1.08
C PRO A 303 -16.10 -8.18 -2.02
N PRO A 304 -16.83 -7.55 -2.94
CA PRO A 304 -17.65 -8.24 -3.94
C PRO A 304 -16.80 -8.94 -5.02
N VAL A 305 -15.48 -8.85 -4.95
CA VAL A 305 -14.55 -9.38 -5.95
C VAL A 305 -14.38 -10.90 -5.89
N VAL A 306 -14.94 -11.55 -4.87
CA VAL A 306 -14.96 -13.00 -4.74
C VAL A 306 -15.74 -13.66 -5.88
N LYS A 307 -15.51 -14.95 -6.10
CA LYS A 307 -16.24 -15.71 -7.12
C LYS A 307 -17.75 -15.72 -6.80
N LYS A 308 -18.62 -15.48 -7.79
CA LYS A 308 -20.08 -15.37 -7.57
C LYS A 308 -20.72 -16.60 -6.91
N GLU A 309 -20.22 -17.80 -7.20
CA GLU A 309 -20.73 -19.05 -6.64
C GLU A 309 -20.53 -19.13 -5.13
N LEU A 310 -19.56 -18.40 -4.58
CA LEU A 310 -19.39 -18.27 -3.13
C LEU A 310 -20.65 -17.67 -2.48
N PHE A 311 -21.25 -16.64 -3.08
CA PHE A 311 -22.47 -16.05 -2.52
C PHE A 311 -23.68 -16.95 -2.65
N HIS A 312 -23.70 -17.87 -3.61
CA HIS A 312 -24.72 -18.90 -3.71
C HIS A 312 -24.61 -19.94 -2.58
N GLU A 313 -23.41 -20.38 -2.24
CA GLU A 313 -23.18 -21.25 -1.06
C GLU A 313 -23.56 -20.55 0.25
N LEU A 314 -23.39 -19.23 0.31
CA LEU A 314 -23.70 -18.38 1.47
C LEU A 314 -25.07 -17.70 1.39
N ARG A 315 -26.02 -18.22 0.61
CA ARG A 315 -27.35 -17.61 0.42
C ARG A 315 -28.15 -17.44 1.72
N ASP A 316 -27.95 -18.36 2.68
CA ASP A 316 -28.63 -18.36 3.98
C ASP A 316 -27.81 -17.67 5.09
N ASN A 317 -26.64 -17.13 4.74
CA ASN A 317 -25.76 -16.41 5.65
C ASN A 317 -25.96 -14.89 5.50
N LYS A 318 -25.82 -14.16 6.61
CA LYS A 318 -25.68 -12.71 6.56
C LYS A 318 -24.35 -12.32 5.94
N LYS A 319 -24.38 -11.24 5.15
CA LYS A 319 -23.21 -10.75 4.41
C LYS A 319 -22.97 -9.28 4.71
N LEU A 320 -21.73 -8.92 5.01
CA LEU A 320 -21.21 -7.57 5.08
C LEU A 320 -20.23 -7.38 3.94
N ILE A 321 -20.73 -6.93 2.81
CA ILE A 321 -19.91 -6.72 1.63
C ILE A 321 -19.30 -5.31 1.70
N CYS A 322 -18.00 -5.26 1.95
CA CYS A 322 -17.23 -4.04 2.19
C CYS A 322 -16.27 -3.74 1.03
N LEU A 323 -16.10 -2.47 0.69
CA LEU A 323 -15.31 -2.05 -0.46
C LEU A 323 -13.89 -1.66 0.00
N LYS A 324 -12.86 -1.99 -0.79
CA LYS A 324 -11.48 -1.63 -0.44
C LYS A 324 -11.24 -0.15 -0.69
N LYS A 325 -10.83 0.57 0.36
CA LYS A 325 -10.40 1.97 0.28
C LYS A 325 -9.13 2.08 -0.56
N ASP A 326 -8.98 3.22 -1.24
CA ASP A 326 -7.82 3.57 -2.09
C ASP A 326 -7.70 2.72 -3.37
N GLU A 327 -8.64 1.80 -3.62
CA GLU A 327 -8.82 1.12 -4.90
C GLU A 327 -9.92 1.82 -5.71
N LYS A 328 -9.56 2.31 -6.90
CA LYS A 328 -10.36 3.30 -7.61
C LYS A 328 -11.69 2.75 -8.14
N ILE A 329 -11.78 1.47 -8.49
CA ILE A 329 -13.05 0.80 -8.80
C ILE A 329 -13.96 0.73 -7.58
N ASN A 330 -13.42 0.41 -6.41
CA ASN A 330 -14.20 0.27 -5.19
C ASN A 330 -14.71 1.63 -4.69
N GLU A 331 -13.92 2.69 -4.86
CA GLU A 331 -14.37 4.07 -4.63
C GLU A 331 -15.47 4.49 -5.62
N TRP A 332 -15.34 4.12 -6.90
CA TRP A 332 -16.36 4.38 -7.91
C TRP A 332 -17.66 3.64 -7.61
N ILE A 333 -17.62 2.34 -7.29
CA ILE A 333 -18.80 1.58 -6.86
C ILE A 333 -19.43 2.22 -5.61
N ASN A 334 -18.62 2.62 -4.63
CA ASN A 334 -19.12 3.23 -3.40
C ASN A 334 -19.83 4.57 -3.64
N ASN A 335 -19.24 5.44 -4.47
CA ASN A 335 -19.69 6.83 -4.62
C ASN A 335 -20.73 7.00 -5.74
N ASP A 336 -20.54 6.32 -6.87
CA ASP A 336 -21.33 6.51 -8.08
C ASP A 336 -22.50 5.52 -8.19
N ILE A 337 -22.44 4.38 -7.49
CA ILE A 337 -23.52 3.37 -7.46
C ILE A 337 -24.23 3.32 -6.11
N LEU A 338 -23.50 3.08 -5.02
CA LEU A 338 -24.13 2.86 -3.71
C LEU A 338 -24.50 4.17 -3.01
N ASN A 339 -23.65 5.18 -3.15
CA ASN A 339 -23.65 6.42 -2.38
C ASN A 339 -23.72 6.16 -0.85
N GLU A 340 -22.82 5.29 -0.37
CA GLU A 340 -22.74 4.84 1.02
C GLU A 340 -21.32 4.99 1.60
N ASN A 341 -21.10 4.55 2.84
CA ASN A 341 -19.79 4.56 3.49
C ASN A 341 -19.30 3.12 3.75
N ARG A 342 -18.95 2.41 2.66
CA ARG A 342 -18.50 0.99 2.73
C ARG A 342 -17.00 0.79 2.63
N LEU A 343 -16.23 1.86 2.51
CA LEU A 343 -14.79 1.79 2.28
C LEU A 343 -14.03 1.39 3.55
N LEU A 344 -13.28 0.29 3.47
CA LEU A 344 -12.35 -0.18 4.50
C LEU A 344 -10.92 -0.17 3.98
N SER A 345 -9.99 0.34 4.79
CA SER A 345 -8.55 0.28 4.50
C SER A 345 -8.03 -1.13 4.75
N MET A 346 -8.24 -2.03 3.78
CA MET A 346 -7.84 -3.43 3.83
C MET A 346 -6.61 -3.71 2.97
N GLY A 347 -5.75 -4.62 3.43
CA GLY A 347 -4.55 -5.06 2.73
C GLY A 347 -4.87 -6.02 1.56
N THR A 348 -3.92 -6.89 1.23
CA THR A 348 -3.99 -7.86 0.11
C THR A 348 -4.11 -9.31 0.56
N SER A 349 -4.47 -9.56 1.82
CA SER A 349 -4.64 -10.91 2.36
C SER A 349 -5.97 -11.01 3.08
N CYS A 350 -6.48 -12.24 3.17
CA CYS A 350 -7.70 -12.56 3.91
C CYS A 350 -7.62 -12.05 5.36
N ALA A 351 -6.50 -12.28 6.04
CA ALA A 351 -6.29 -11.82 7.41
C ALA A 351 -6.20 -10.28 7.54
N HIS A 352 -5.71 -9.56 6.51
CA HIS A 352 -5.77 -8.09 6.50
C HIS A 352 -7.22 -7.58 6.48
N VAL A 353 -8.14 -8.27 5.79
CA VAL A 353 -9.57 -7.92 5.82
C VAL A 353 -10.13 -8.10 7.23
N ALA A 354 -9.81 -9.22 7.89
CA ALA A 354 -10.22 -9.46 9.28
C ALA A 354 -9.70 -8.36 10.21
N PHE A 355 -8.42 -8.01 10.11
CA PHE A 355 -7.81 -6.94 10.90
C PHE A 355 -8.49 -5.57 10.69
N SER A 356 -8.75 -5.22 9.44
CA SER A 356 -9.41 -3.96 9.09
C SER A 356 -10.84 -3.92 9.63
N PHE A 357 -11.54 -5.06 9.54
CA PHE A 357 -12.89 -5.22 10.06
C PHE A 357 -12.94 -5.08 11.58
N VAL A 358 -12.10 -5.79 12.34
CA VAL A 358 -12.12 -5.75 13.81
C VAL A 358 -11.78 -4.35 14.34
N LYS A 359 -10.84 -3.65 13.68
CA LYS A 359 -10.57 -2.23 13.98
C LYS A 359 -11.77 -1.34 13.70
N TYR A 360 -12.45 -1.55 12.57
CA TYR A 360 -13.61 -0.74 12.16
C TYR A 360 -14.79 -0.87 13.12
N VAL A 361 -15.04 -2.08 13.64
CA VAL A 361 -16.09 -2.29 14.64
C VAL A 361 -15.67 -1.89 16.06
N GLY A 362 -14.46 -1.36 16.23
CA GLY A 362 -13.96 -0.80 17.48
C GLY A 362 -13.41 -1.83 18.48
N ALA A 363 -13.17 -3.07 18.07
CA ALA A 363 -12.68 -4.12 18.96
C ALA A 363 -11.33 -3.75 19.60
N ASP A 364 -11.17 -4.14 20.85
CA ASP A 364 -10.01 -3.85 21.70
C ASP A 364 -9.97 -4.80 22.91
N PRO A 365 -8.91 -5.63 23.08
CA PRO A 365 -7.73 -5.75 22.22
C PRO A 365 -8.01 -6.47 20.88
N VAL A 366 -7.09 -6.31 19.93
CA VAL A 366 -7.03 -7.12 18.69
C VAL A 366 -5.93 -8.17 18.82
N VAL A 367 -6.29 -9.43 18.67
CA VAL A 367 -5.43 -10.59 18.95
C VAL A 367 -5.23 -11.41 17.67
N PHE A 368 -3.99 -11.75 17.37
CA PHE A 368 -3.62 -12.62 16.24
C PHE A 368 -3.31 -14.04 16.72
N ILE A 369 -3.87 -15.06 16.06
CA ILE A 369 -3.43 -16.45 16.18
C ILE A 369 -3.30 -17.10 14.80
N GLY A 370 -2.35 -18.04 14.65
CA GLY A 370 -2.06 -18.67 13.36
C GLY A 370 -1.58 -17.68 12.29
N GLN A 371 -1.11 -16.49 12.68
CA GLN A 371 -0.62 -15.46 11.78
C GLN A 371 0.90 -15.61 11.59
N ASP A 372 1.36 -16.80 11.21
CA ASP A 372 2.78 -17.15 11.25
C ASP A 372 3.66 -16.30 10.33
N LEU A 373 3.19 -16.00 9.11
CA LEU A 373 3.94 -15.23 8.08
C LEU A 373 5.38 -15.74 7.84
N ALA A 374 5.61 -17.01 8.13
CA ALA A 374 6.88 -17.69 8.02
C ALA A 374 6.65 -19.19 7.76
N TYR A 375 7.70 -19.85 7.27
CA TYR A 375 7.74 -21.28 7.10
C TYR A 375 8.20 -21.96 8.39
N THR A 376 7.69 -23.16 8.66
CA THR A 376 8.32 -24.02 9.67
C THR A 376 9.74 -24.43 9.23
N SER A 377 10.53 -24.98 10.14
CA SER A 377 11.85 -25.57 9.82
C SER A 377 11.78 -26.66 8.73
N GLU A 378 10.62 -27.32 8.58
CA GLU A 378 10.34 -28.28 7.53
C GLU A 378 9.78 -27.67 6.23
N GLY A 379 9.64 -26.35 6.14
CA GLY A 379 9.11 -25.65 4.98
C GLY A 379 7.58 -25.70 4.84
N VAL A 380 6.85 -25.96 5.92
CA VAL A 380 5.37 -26.02 5.91
C VAL A 380 4.79 -24.61 6.00
N THR A 381 3.77 -24.32 5.20
CA THR A 381 3.17 -22.98 5.07
C THR A 381 1.82 -22.80 5.78
N HIS A 382 1.09 -23.89 6.03
CA HIS A 382 -0.25 -23.87 6.64
C HIS A 382 -0.39 -24.99 7.68
N SER A 383 -1.36 -24.86 8.59
CA SER A 383 -1.66 -25.86 9.63
C SER A 383 -2.12 -27.21 9.05
N GLN A 384 -2.07 -28.28 9.85
CA GLN A 384 -2.26 -29.66 9.39
C GLN A 384 -3.63 -29.91 8.78
N ASP A 385 -4.67 -29.26 9.30
CA ASP A 385 -6.07 -29.46 8.90
C ASP A 385 -6.54 -28.54 7.75
N VAL A 386 -5.67 -27.64 7.26
CA VAL A 386 -5.98 -26.71 6.17
C VAL A 386 -5.85 -27.43 4.82
N GLU A 387 -6.86 -27.26 3.96
CA GLU A 387 -6.97 -27.97 2.68
C GLU A 387 -5.86 -27.60 1.67
N VAL A 388 -5.20 -26.44 1.88
CA VAL A 388 -4.03 -26.00 1.11
C VAL A 388 -2.78 -26.15 1.97
N ARG A 389 -2.28 -27.37 2.12
CA ARG A 389 -0.95 -27.58 2.72
C ARG A 389 0.11 -27.57 1.63
N THR A 390 1.01 -26.59 1.67
CA THR A 390 2.22 -26.59 0.84
C THR A 390 3.42 -26.88 1.73
N LYS A 391 4.26 -27.84 1.32
CA LYS A 391 5.58 -28.08 1.91
C LYS A 391 6.62 -27.71 0.84
N LYS A 392 7.38 -26.65 1.09
CA LYS A 392 8.42 -26.17 0.17
C LYS A 392 9.78 -26.73 0.58
N ASN A 393 10.57 -27.18 -0.39
CA ASN A 393 11.97 -27.47 -0.14
C ASN A 393 12.74 -26.15 -0.04
N LEU A 394 13.02 -25.72 1.19
CA LEU A 394 13.65 -24.42 1.43
C LEU A 394 15.04 -24.29 0.77
N LYS A 395 15.72 -25.40 0.46
CA LYS A 395 17.03 -25.38 -0.21
C LYS A 395 16.95 -25.06 -1.71
N GLU A 396 15.80 -25.22 -2.33
CA GLU A 396 15.58 -25.04 -3.77
C GLU A 396 14.81 -23.74 -4.09
N GLU A 397 14.29 -23.07 -3.07
CA GLU A 397 13.55 -21.82 -3.21
C GLU A 397 14.51 -20.64 -3.43
N LYS A 398 14.46 -20.06 -4.63
CA LYS A 398 15.36 -18.98 -5.05
C LYS A 398 15.11 -17.62 -4.38
N ASP A 399 13.97 -17.47 -3.70
CA ASP A 399 13.49 -16.20 -3.15
C ASP A 399 13.13 -16.25 -1.65
N ILE A 400 13.81 -17.09 -0.87
CA ILE A 400 13.69 -17.04 0.59
C ILE A 400 14.27 -15.74 1.12
N VAL A 401 13.49 -15.08 1.97
CA VAL A 401 13.93 -13.98 2.82
C VAL A 401 13.71 -14.37 4.27
N PHE A 402 14.25 -13.59 5.19
CA PHE A 402 14.12 -13.86 6.63
C PHE A 402 13.38 -12.73 7.33
N VAL A 403 12.64 -13.10 8.36
CA VAL A 403 11.99 -12.20 9.31
C VAL A 403 12.31 -12.65 10.72
N LYS A 404 12.25 -11.72 11.68
CA LYS A 404 12.46 -12.04 13.09
C LYS A 404 11.24 -12.79 13.63
N GLY A 405 11.45 -13.91 14.30
CA GLY A 405 10.45 -14.67 15.04
C GLY A 405 10.21 -14.10 16.43
N MET A 406 9.13 -14.56 17.08
CA MET A 406 8.75 -14.09 18.41
C MET A 406 9.81 -14.31 19.49
N ASN A 407 10.68 -15.31 19.35
CA ASN A 407 11.76 -15.60 20.31
C ASN A 407 13.09 -14.93 19.90
N GLY A 408 13.07 -14.07 18.89
CA GLY A 408 14.26 -13.41 18.33
C GLY A 408 15.06 -14.25 17.32
N GLU A 409 14.59 -15.45 16.99
CA GLU A 409 15.14 -16.30 15.95
C GLU A 409 14.90 -15.71 14.54
N GLU A 410 15.71 -16.12 13.55
CA GLU A 410 15.41 -15.81 12.15
C GLU A 410 14.53 -16.90 11.54
N LEU A 411 13.37 -16.52 11.02
CA LEU A 411 12.43 -17.44 10.38
C LEU A 411 12.48 -17.27 8.85
N PRO A 412 12.61 -18.37 8.09
CA PRO A 412 12.54 -18.32 6.64
C PRO A 412 11.11 -17.98 6.21
N THR A 413 10.98 -17.07 5.26
CA THR A 413 9.70 -16.65 4.69
C THR A 413 9.85 -16.28 3.22
N ASN A 414 8.76 -15.88 2.57
CA ASN A 414 8.79 -15.33 1.22
C ASN A 414 8.47 -13.83 1.22
N ARG A 415 8.70 -13.18 0.09
CA ARG A 415 8.47 -11.73 -0.05
C ARG A 415 7.01 -11.32 0.14
N VAL A 416 6.04 -12.17 -0.24
CA VAL A 416 4.61 -11.87 -0.08
C VAL A 416 4.24 -11.82 1.41
N PHE A 417 4.68 -12.80 2.20
CA PHE A 417 4.46 -12.83 3.65
C PHE A 417 5.20 -11.70 4.36
N LYS A 418 6.43 -11.37 3.93
CA LYS A 418 7.13 -10.19 4.44
C LYS A 418 6.36 -8.90 4.15
N ASN A 419 5.78 -8.75 2.95
CA ASN A 419 4.92 -7.61 2.62
C ASN A 419 3.65 -7.57 3.48
N PHE A 420 3.07 -8.73 3.82
CA PHE A 420 1.92 -8.80 4.73
C PHE A 420 2.31 -8.37 6.15
N LEU A 421 3.47 -8.82 6.63
CA LEU A 421 4.02 -8.39 7.92
C LEU A 421 4.21 -6.87 7.95
N THR A 422 4.90 -6.31 6.95
CA THR A 422 5.12 -4.86 6.83
C THR A 422 3.80 -4.09 6.78
N TRP A 423 2.75 -4.63 6.15
CA TRP A 423 1.45 -3.98 6.15
C TRP A 423 0.85 -3.90 7.56
N TYR A 424 0.90 -4.97 8.37
CA TYR A 424 0.40 -4.93 9.75
C TYR A 424 1.15 -3.89 10.59
N GLU A 425 2.48 -3.91 10.54
CA GLU A 425 3.33 -2.99 11.31
C GLU A 425 3.02 -1.53 10.95
N LEU A 426 2.86 -1.23 9.66
CA LEU A 426 2.44 0.09 9.20
C LEU A 426 1.04 0.45 9.72
N GLN A 427 0.08 -0.47 9.74
CA GLN A 427 -1.27 -0.18 10.21
C GLN A 427 -1.38 -0.03 11.73
N ILE A 428 -0.50 -0.71 12.48
CA ILE A 428 -0.40 -0.60 13.94
C ILE A 428 0.28 0.73 14.30
N ALA A 429 1.41 1.05 13.66
CA ALA A 429 2.14 2.30 13.88
C ALA A 429 1.29 3.55 13.57
N ASN A 430 0.39 3.47 12.59
CA ASN A 430 -0.52 4.57 12.24
C ASN A 430 -1.79 4.66 13.12
N ASP A 431 -2.00 3.72 14.06
CA ASP A 431 -3.19 3.71 14.91
C ASP A 431 -3.00 4.49 16.22
N ASN A 432 -3.51 5.72 16.24
CA ASN A 432 -3.46 6.60 17.41
C ASN A 432 -4.61 6.41 18.41
N SER A 433 -5.41 5.34 18.29
CA SER A 433 -6.56 5.12 19.19
C SER A 433 -6.20 4.59 20.58
N GLY A 434 -4.95 4.19 20.80
CA GLY A 434 -4.51 3.55 22.05
C GLY A 434 -4.95 2.09 22.18
N ARG A 435 -5.42 1.48 21.08
CA ARG A 435 -5.81 0.07 21.01
C ARG A 435 -4.63 -0.85 21.30
N GLU A 436 -4.90 -1.92 22.03
CA GLU A 436 -3.91 -2.96 22.30
C GLU A 436 -3.91 -4.01 21.17
N TYR A 437 -2.71 -4.29 20.65
CA TYR A 437 -2.47 -5.33 19.66
C TYR A 437 -1.66 -6.46 20.29
N ILE A 438 -2.13 -7.70 20.15
CA ILE A 438 -1.53 -8.85 20.80
C ILE A 438 -1.21 -9.92 19.77
N ASN A 439 0.05 -10.34 19.69
CA ASN A 439 0.49 -11.48 18.90
C ASN A 439 0.51 -12.74 19.79
N ALA A 440 -0.49 -13.61 19.59
CA ALA A 440 -0.61 -14.91 20.25
C ALA A 440 -0.27 -16.10 19.30
N THR A 441 0.49 -15.82 18.25
CA THR A 441 0.92 -16.80 17.24
C THR A 441 2.18 -17.55 17.70
N GLU A 442 2.02 -18.67 18.41
CA GLU A 442 3.14 -19.40 19.01
C GLU A 442 4.11 -20.01 17.97
N GLY A 443 5.15 -19.27 17.58
CA GLY A 443 6.21 -19.69 16.64
C GLY A 443 6.16 -19.01 15.27
N GLY A 444 5.37 -17.93 15.13
CA GLY A 444 5.34 -17.09 13.95
C GLY A 444 6.35 -15.94 13.98
N ALA A 445 6.27 -15.10 12.94
CA ALA A 445 6.96 -13.83 12.87
C ALA A 445 6.56 -12.93 14.05
N LEU A 446 7.54 -12.18 14.55
CA LEU A 446 7.29 -11.03 15.40
C LEU A 446 6.58 -9.96 14.57
N ILE A 447 5.52 -9.37 15.14
CA ILE A 447 4.78 -8.25 14.53
C ILE A 447 5.13 -7.02 15.36
N GLU A 448 5.96 -6.12 14.81
CA GLU A 448 6.35 -4.90 15.52
C GLU A 448 5.12 -4.05 15.88
N GLY A 449 5.08 -3.56 17.12
CA GLY A 449 3.94 -2.84 17.69
C GLY A 449 2.86 -3.72 18.35
N ALA A 450 2.97 -5.06 18.29
CA ALA A 450 2.08 -5.97 19.01
C ALA A 450 2.79 -6.65 20.21
N GLU A 451 2.11 -6.73 21.37
CA GLU A 451 2.60 -7.43 22.55
C GLU A 451 2.54 -8.95 22.35
N SER A 452 3.59 -9.66 22.75
CA SER A 452 3.62 -11.14 22.71
C SER A 452 2.93 -11.73 23.93
N MET A 453 1.88 -12.54 23.74
CA MET A 453 1.13 -13.16 24.85
C MET A 453 0.56 -14.51 24.43
N LYS A 454 0.53 -15.51 25.32
CA LYS A 454 -0.11 -16.80 25.00
C LYS A 454 -1.62 -16.64 24.90
N LEU A 455 -2.26 -17.44 24.03
CA LEU A 455 -3.71 -17.38 23.86
C LEU A 455 -4.49 -17.66 25.16
N ASP A 456 -4.00 -18.56 26.02
CA ASP A 456 -4.62 -18.81 27.34
C ASP A 456 -4.63 -17.55 28.21
N ASP A 457 -3.51 -16.83 28.24
CA ASP A 457 -3.38 -15.62 29.05
C ASP A 457 -4.29 -14.52 28.50
N VAL A 458 -4.41 -14.40 27.17
CA VAL A 458 -5.37 -13.50 26.52
C VAL A 458 -6.81 -13.84 26.92
N ILE A 459 -7.21 -15.11 26.81
CA ILE A 459 -8.57 -15.55 27.17
C ILE A 459 -8.83 -15.27 28.66
N ASN A 460 -7.84 -15.57 29.50
CA ASN A 460 -7.90 -15.34 30.94
C ASN A 460 -7.83 -13.88 31.34
N LYS A 461 -7.32 -12.98 30.51
CA LYS A 461 -7.26 -11.54 30.80
C LYS A 461 -8.50 -10.81 30.27
N TYR A 462 -8.89 -11.08 29.03
CA TYR A 462 -9.87 -10.26 28.30
C TYR A 462 -11.24 -10.91 28.08
N CYS A 463 -11.32 -12.23 27.89
CA CYS A 463 -12.55 -12.92 27.49
C CYS A 463 -13.47 -13.24 28.69
N LYS A 464 -13.92 -12.20 29.40
CA LYS A 464 -14.65 -12.34 30.69
C LYS A 464 -16.16 -12.16 30.59
N LYS A 465 -16.65 -11.42 29.61
CA LYS A 465 -18.06 -11.03 29.50
C LYS A 465 -18.67 -11.62 28.24
N LYS A 466 -19.92 -12.06 28.31
CA LYS A 466 -20.67 -12.45 27.10
C LYS A 466 -20.86 -11.25 26.19
N ILE A 467 -20.76 -11.47 24.89
CA ILE A 467 -20.97 -10.46 23.85
C ILE A 467 -22.25 -10.78 23.08
N ILE A 468 -22.79 -9.77 22.39
CA ILE A 468 -23.85 -10.00 21.40
C ILE A 468 -23.17 -10.57 20.15
N PRO A 469 -23.61 -11.72 19.62
CA PRO A 469 -23.05 -12.31 18.40
C PRO A 469 -23.12 -11.38 17.19
N LEU A 470 -22.15 -11.47 16.28
CA LEU A 470 -22.12 -10.63 15.08
C LEU A 470 -23.36 -10.81 14.21
N TYR A 471 -23.83 -12.05 14.06
CA TYR A 471 -25.06 -12.37 13.35
C TYR A 471 -26.28 -11.57 13.84
N ASP A 472 -26.39 -11.35 15.15
CA ASP A 472 -27.53 -10.65 15.75
C ASP A 472 -27.42 -9.13 15.60
N ILE A 473 -26.19 -8.60 15.47
CA ILE A 473 -25.95 -7.17 15.25
C ILE A 473 -26.13 -6.81 13.77
N VAL A 474 -25.79 -7.71 12.85
CA VAL A 474 -25.86 -7.46 11.41
C VAL A 474 -27.33 -7.43 10.97
N PRO A 475 -27.81 -6.33 10.38
CA PRO A 475 -29.17 -6.25 9.88
C PRO A 475 -29.42 -7.24 8.74
N GLU A 476 -30.68 -7.58 8.49
CA GLU A 476 -31.05 -8.29 7.28
C GLU A 476 -30.74 -7.46 6.03
N GLY A 477 -30.36 -8.16 4.96
CA GLY A 477 -30.20 -7.55 3.65
C GLY A 477 -31.54 -7.08 3.09
N ARG A 478 -31.50 -6.02 2.27
CA ARG A 478 -32.69 -5.54 1.55
C ARG A 478 -32.28 -5.11 0.16
N PHE A 479 -32.78 -5.83 -0.84
CA PHE A 479 -32.60 -5.45 -2.23
C PHE A 479 -33.24 -4.08 -2.52
N ASP A 480 -32.48 -3.21 -3.20
CA ASP A 480 -32.92 -1.89 -3.65
C ASP A 480 -32.94 -1.87 -5.19
N GLU A 481 -34.13 -1.94 -5.77
CA GLU A 481 -34.32 -1.96 -7.23
C GLU A 481 -33.87 -0.66 -7.89
N LYS A 482 -33.97 0.47 -7.20
CA LYS A 482 -33.54 1.77 -7.74
C LYS A 482 -32.03 1.79 -7.89
N LYS A 483 -31.29 1.43 -6.83
CA LYS A 483 -29.83 1.30 -6.88
C LYS A 483 -29.36 0.29 -7.92
N TYR A 484 -30.12 -0.80 -8.10
CA TYR A 484 -29.80 -1.80 -9.11
C TYR A 484 -29.92 -1.26 -10.54
N LYS A 485 -30.94 -0.45 -10.82
CA LYS A 485 -31.08 0.24 -12.12
C LYS A 485 -30.00 1.30 -12.31
N GLU A 486 -29.70 2.10 -11.28
CA GLU A 486 -28.61 3.06 -11.32
C GLU A 486 -27.27 2.38 -11.58
N ALA A 487 -27.01 1.21 -10.96
CA ALA A 487 -25.82 0.42 -11.23
C ALA A 487 -25.70 -0.01 -12.70
N LEU A 488 -26.81 -0.49 -13.29
CA LEU A 488 -26.85 -0.86 -14.71
C LEU A 488 -26.53 0.35 -15.61
N GLU A 489 -27.17 1.50 -15.37
CA GLU A 489 -26.91 2.74 -16.12
C GLU A 489 -25.43 3.15 -16.03
N ARG A 490 -24.84 3.11 -14.83
CA ARG A 490 -23.41 3.43 -14.62
C ARG A 490 -22.47 2.46 -15.33
N ILE A 491 -22.80 1.18 -15.38
CA ILE A 491 -22.00 0.17 -16.08
C ILE A 491 -22.11 0.35 -17.61
N GLU A 492 -23.27 0.77 -18.13
CA GLU A 492 -23.44 1.13 -19.56
C GLU A 492 -22.65 2.39 -19.94
N GLU A 493 -22.71 3.44 -19.11
CA GLU A 493 -21.87 4.64 -19.27
C GLU A 493 -20.38 4.27 -19.29
N LEU A 494 -19.97 3.37 -18.39
CA LEU A 494 -18.60 2.88 -18.33
C LEU A 494 -18.20 2.14 -19.61
N TYR A 495 -19.07 1.30 -20.16
CA TYR A 495 -18.82 0.62 -21.42
C TYR A 495 -18.53 1.61 -22.56
N GLN A 496 -19.30 2.70 -22.63
CA GLN A 496 -19.06 3.77 -23.59
C GLN A 496 -17.76 4.54 -23.32
N TYR A 497 -17.45 4.80 -22.05
CA TYR A 497 -16.20 5.46 -21.69
C TYR A 497 -14.95 4.67 -22.14
N PHE A 498 -15.01 3.34 -22.05
CA PHE A 498 -13.96 2.47 -22.57
C PHE A 498 -13.87 2.47 -24.11
N ASP A 499 -14.95 2.78 -24.81
CA ASP A 499 -14.93 2.99 -26.26
C ASP A 499 -14.17 4.26 -26.65
N ASP A 500 -14.33 5.33 -25.88
CA ASP A 500 -13.57 6.58 -26.09
C ASP A 500 -12.06 6.36 -25.84
N ILE A 501 -11.70 5.63 -24.79
CA ILE A 501 -10.29 5.24 -24.53
C ILE A 501 -9.75 4.40 -25.69
N ARG A 502 -10.55 3.43 -26.17
CA ARG A 502 -10.19 2.55 -27.29
C ARG A 502 -9.87 3.35 -28.55
N LYS A 503 -10.76 4.27 -28.95
CA LYS A 503 -10.58 5.12 -30.12
C LYS A 503 -9.32 5.98 -30.01
N GLU A 504 -9.09 6.61 -28.86
CA GLU A 504 -7.87 7.42 -28.67
C GLU A 504 -6.59 6.55 -28.68
N ALA A 505 -6.65 5.33 -28.16
CA ALA A 505 -5.53 4.39 -28.21
C ALA A 505 -5.20 3.99 -29.66
N GLU A 506 -6.22 3.68 -30.47
CA GLU A 506 -6.08 3.39 -31.90
C GLU A 506 -5.50 4.57 -32.67
N GLU A 507 -6.07 5.77 -32.47
CA GLU A 507 -5.55 7.00 -33.05
C GLU A 507 -4.08 7.20 -32.68
N GLN A 508 -3.71 6.97 -31.41
CA GLN A 508 -2.33 7.15 -31.02
C GLN A 508 -1.40 6.11 -31.65
N ILE A 509 -1.82 4.85 -31.76
CA ILE A 509 -1.03 3.82 -32.46
C ILE A 509 -0.81 4.22 -33.93
N ILE A 510 -1.84 4.72 -34.61
CA ILE A 510 -1.74 5.19 -36.00
C ILE A 510 -0.74 6.35 -36.09
N ARG A 511 -0.88 7.39 -35.26
CA ARG A 511 0.04 8.54 -35.21
C ARG A 511 1.49 8.10 -35.01
N LEU A 512 1.73 7.15 -34.10
CA LEU A 512 3.08 6.64 -33.83
C LEU A 512 3.63 5.77 -34.97
N ASN A 513 2.77 5.06 -35.73
CA ASN A 513 3.16 4.27 -36.89
C ASN A 513 3.52 5.11 -38.12
N GLU A 514 2.96 6.32 -38.24
CA GLU A 514 3.26 7.25 -39.34
C GLU A 514 4.65 7.90 -39.22
N ILE A 515 5.29 7.79 -38.06
CA ILE A 515 6.64 8.30 -37.81
C ILE A 515 7.65 7.50 -38.63
N LYS A 516 8.40 8.20 -39.49
CA LYS A 516 9.47 7.62 -40.33
C LYS A 516 10.83 7.82 -39.67
N GLU A 517 11.79 6.94 -39.93
CA GLU A 517 13.15 7.07 -39.38
C GLU A 517 13.84 8.40 -39.73
N ARG A 518 13.48 8.98 -40.87
CA ARG A 518 14.00 10.27 -41.35
C ARG A 518 13.32 11.48 -40.72
N ASP A 519 12.24 11.31 -39.97
CA ASP A 519 11.56 12.42 -39.31
C ASP A 519 12.48 13.10 -38.29
N ASN A 520 12.34 14.41 -38.15
CA ASN A 520 13.12 15.17 -37.18
C ASN A 520 12.57 14.97 -35.75
N ILE A 521 13.46 15.13 -34.76
CA ILE A 521 13.14 14.92 -33.34
C ILE A 521 11.95 15.77 -32.89
N LYS A 522 11.86 17.03 -33.34
CA LYS A 522 10.76 17.93 -32.96
C LYS A 522 9.39 17.41 -33.38
N LYS A 523 9.29 16.85 -34.60
CA LYS A 523 8.06 16.20 -35.09
C LYS A 523 7.73 14.96 -34.26
N ILE A 524 8.72 14.11 -33.98
CA ILE A 524 8.50 12.90 -33.17
C ILE A 524 7.99 13.25 -31.78
N LEU A 525 8.64 14.21 -31.09
CA LEU A 525 8.22 14.67 -29.76
C LEU A 525 6.80 15.25 -29.77
N LYS A 526 6.41 15.96 -30.84
CA LYS A 526 5.05 16.49 -30.97
C LYS A 526 4.01 15.36 -30.97
N GLU A 527 4.29 14.25 -31.66
CA GLU A 527 3.38 13.10 -31.73
C GLU A 527 3.40 12.29 -30.42
N LEU A 528 4.58 12.13 -29.79
CA LEU A 528 4.69 11.49 -28.46
C LEU A 528 3.90 12.27 -27.39
N ASN A 529 3.95 13.61 -27.40
CA ASN A 529 3.24 14.43 -26.43
C ASN A 529 1.71 14.30 -26.50
N LYS A 530 1.14 13.81 -27.63
CA LYS A 530 -0.30 13.57 -27.75
C LYS A 530 -0.78 12.39 -26.90
N ALA A 531 0.11 11.53 -26.40
CA ALA A 531 -0.22 10.46 -25.46
C ALA A 531 -0.86 10.99 -24.17
N ALA A 532 -0.64 12.26 -23.80
CA ALA A 532 -1.24 12.90 -22.64
C ALA A 532 -2.79 12.82 -22.64
N LYS A 533 -3.43 12.90 -23.82
CA LYS A 533 -4.89 12.75 -23.93
C LYS A 533 -5.35 11.34 -23.55
N LEU A 534 -4.64 10.32 -24.05
CA LEU A 534 -4.90 8.91 -23.72
C LEU A 534 -4.69 8.65 -22.23
N GLU A 535 -3.56 9.11 -21.69
CA GLU A 535 -3.24 8.98 -20.26
C GLU A 535 -4.32 9.64 -19.39
N GLN A 536 -4.78 10.83 -19.78
CA GLN A 536 -5.84 11.55 -19.07
C GLN A 536 -7.15 10.76 -19.06
N LEU A 537 -7.59 10.23 -20.19
CA LEU A 537 -8.80 9.38 -20.25
C LEU A 537 -8.65 8.14 -19.36
N CYS A 538 -7.49 7.49 -19.38
CA CYS A 538 -7.23 6.33 -18.56
C CYS A 538 -7.28 6.63 -17.04
N ILE A 539 -6.93 7.82 -16.58
CA ILE A 539 -6.90 8.13 -15.13
C ILE A 539 -8.14 8.85 -14.60
N SER A 540 -9.04 9.31 -15.48
CA SER A 540 -10.18 10.19 -15.10
C SER A 540 -11.40 9.43 -14.58
N ASN A 541 -11.54 8.14 -14.87
CA ASN A 541 -12.58 7.28 -14.28
C ASN A 541 -11.95 6.25 -13.32
N GLY A 542 -12.65 5.91 -12.24
CA GLY A 542 -12.09 5.02 -11.22
C GLY A 542 -11.79 3.60 -11.71
N VAL A 543 -12.64 3.06 -12.58
CA VAL A 543 -12.46 1.71 -13.14
C VAL A 543 -11.37 1.71 -14.21
N SER A 544 -11.38 2.66 -15.14
CA SER A 544 -10.29 2.79 -16.13
C SER A 544 -8.94 3.03 -15.47
N ARG A 545 -8.90 3.82 -14.40
CA ARG A 545 -7.68 4.05 -13.61
C ARG A 545 -7.19 2.78 -12.95
N THR A 546 -8.08 1.99 -12.34
CA THR A 546 -7.72 0.67 -11.77
C THR A 546 -7.08 -0.22 -12.83
N MET A 547 -7.62 -0.19 -14.05
CA MET A 547 -7.15 -1.03 -15.15
C MET A 547 -5.81 -0.56 -15.74
N PHE A 548 -5.65 0.74 -15.99
CA PHE A 548 -4.55 1.26 -16.82
C PHE A 548 -3.46 2.02 -16.05
N GLN A 549 -3.69 2.37 -14.77
CA GLN A 549 -2.66 3.03 -13.95
C GLN A 549 -1.34 2.24 -13.92
N PRO A 550 -1.32 0.89 -13.77
CA PRO A 550 -0.05 0.14 -13.76
C PRO A 550 0.72 0.26 -15.08
N VAL A 551 0.01 0.16 -16.21
CA VAL A 551 0.59 0.24 -17.55
C VAL A 551 1.18 1.63 -17.79
N ILE A 552 0.47 2.69 -17.39
CA ILE A 552 0.94 4.08 -17.50
C ILE A 552 2.15 4.31 -16.60
N MET A 553 2.09 3.91 -15.33
CA MET A 553 3.19 4.13 -14.37
C MET A 553 4.46 3.39 -14.79
N MET A 554 4.35 2.15 -15.25
CA MET A 554 5.50 1.38 -15.74
C MET A 554 6.09 1.99 -17.02
N SER A 555 5.25 2.48 -17.93
CA SER A 555 5.70 3.15 -19.15
C SER A 555 6.40 4.47 -18.82
N ALA A 556 5.83 5.28 -17.92
CA ALA A 556 6.42 6.51 -17.43
C ALA A 556 7.77 6.24 -16.76
N SER A 557 7.88 5.22 -15.90
CA SER A 557 9.14 4.86 -15.24
C SER A 557 10.22 4.48 -16.26
N ARG A 558 9.89 3.65 -17.25
CA ARG A 558 10.82 3.29 -18.33
C ARG A 558 11.27 4.51 -19.14
N ILE A 559 10.37 5.44 -19.44
CA ILE A 559 10.72 6.69 -20.14
C ILE A 559 11.71 7.52 -19.31
N LYS A 560 11.49 7.64 -18.00
CA LYS A 560 12.39 8.37 -17.10
C LYS A 560 13.79 7.74 -17.04
N MET A 561 13.89 6.43 -17.20
CA MET A 561 15.17 5.71 -17.22
C MET A 561 16.00 5.97 -18.50
N LEU A 562 15.41 6.46 -19.59
CA LEU A 562 16.13 6.77 -20.83
C LEU A 562 17.05 8.01 -20.71
N GLY A 563 16.80 8.87 -19.73
CA GLY A 563 17.46 10.18 -19.61
C GLY A 563 16.75 11.30 -20.38
N ASN A 564 17.21 12.51 -20.15
CA ASN A 564 16.60 13.78 -20.56
C ASN A 564 17.19 14.31 -21.87
N GLU A 565 18.36 13.81 -22.28
CA GLU A 565 18.98 14.08 -23.56
C GLU A 565 18.11 13.60 -24.73
N LEU A 566 17.85 14.51 -25.67
CA LEU A 566 17.06 14.28 -26.87
C LEU A 566 17.89 13.63 -27.99
N THR A 567 18.52 12.50 -27.70
CA THR A 567 19.21 11.70 -28.72
C THR A 567 18.20 10.96 -29.59
N ARG A 568 18.59 10.60 -30.83
CA ARG A 568 17.73 9.77 -31.70
C ARG A 568 17.38 8.45 -31.04
N ASP A 569 18.31 7.83 -30.32
CA ASP A 569 18.11 6.54 -29.68
C ASP A 569 17.12 6.62 -28.51
N ASN A 570 17.23 7.64 -27.66
CA ASN A 570 16.28 7.88 -26.57
C ASN A 570 14.87 8.15 -27.10
N VAL A 571 14.77 8.94 -28.18
CA VAL A 571 13.49 9.25 -28.82
C VAL A 571 12.86 7.99 -29.46
N LYS A 572 13.67 7.15 -30.13
CA LYS A 572 13.21 5.86 -30.68
C LYS A 572 12.77 4.90 -29.56
N ALA A 573 13.50 4.82 -28.45
CA ALA A 573 13.12 3.99 -27.32
C ALA A 573 11.80 4.47 -26.67
N ASN A 574 11.63 5.78 -26.50
CA ASN A 574 10.38 6.37 -26.00
C ASN A 574 9.20 6.05 -26.93
N LEU A 575 9.39 6.15 -28.25
CA LEU A 575 8.39 5.75 -29.24
C LEU A 575 7.93 4.30 -29.07
N ILE A 576 8.86 3.36 -28.87
CA ILE A 576 8.54 1.95 -28.64
C ILE A 576 7.76 1.77 -27.33
N ILE A 577 8.17 2.44 -26.25
CA ILE A 577 7.49 2.37 -24.95
C ILE A 577 6.05 2.86 -25.07
N GLN A 578 5.82 4.03 -25.66
CA GLN A 578 4.46 4.59 -25.81
C GLN A 578 3.59 3.77 -26.77
N LYS A 579 4.16 3.21 -27.84
CA LYS A 579 3.42 2.31 -28.73
C LYS A 579 2.96 1.06 -27.99
N ASN A 580 3.84 0.43 -27.19
CA ASN A 580 3.47 -0.72 -26.37
C ASN A 580 2.43 -0.37 -25.30
N MET A 581 2.54 0.81 -24.69
CA MET A 581 1.54 1.34 -23.76
C MET A 581 0.16 1.45 -24.42
N ALA A 582 0.08 2.09 -25.59
CA ALA A 582 -1.18 2.26 -26.31
C ALA A 582 -1.78 0.93 -26.78
N ILE A 583 -0.95 -0.02 -27.26
CA ILE A 583 -1.41 -1.38 -27.63
C ILE A 583 -1.96 -2.13 -26.40
N GLY A 584 -1.28 -2.04 -25.26
CA GLY A 584 -1.75 -2.65 -24.01
C GLY A 584 -3.10 -2.08 -23.56
N ILE A 585 -3.25 -0.76 -23.62
CA ILE A 585 -4.53 -0.09 -23.31
C ILE A 585 -5.63 -0.53 -24.28
N LEU A 586 -5.34 -0.55 -25.59
CA LEU A 586 -6.28 -0.99 -26.62
C LEU A 586 -6.76 -2.43 -26.40
N GLY A 587 -5.85 -3.36 -26.14
CA GLY A 587 -6.17 -4.75 -25.85
C GLY A 587 -6.99 -4.89 -24.56
N GLY A 588 -6.65 -4.11 -23.53
CA GLY A 588 -7.41 -4.03 -22.29
C GLY A 588 -8.86 -3.57 -22.50
N CYS A 589 -9.08 -2.49 -23.27
CA CYS A 589 -10.43 -2.02 -23.58
C CYS A 589 -11.28 -3.11 -24.25
N HIS A 590 -10.74 -3.78 -25.27
CA HIS A 590 -11.45 -4.87 -25.96
C HIS A 590 -11.83 -6.01 -25.01
N ALA A 591 -10.89 -6.47 -24.19
CA ALA A 591 -11.12 -7.57 -23.26
C ALA A 591 -12.19 -7.21 -22.22
N LEU A 592 -12.13 -5.99 -21.66
CA LEU A 592 -13.12 -5.54 -20.69
C LEU A 592 -14.51 -5.36 -21.32
N GLN A 593 -14.60 -4.67 -22.47
CA GLN A 593 -15.88 -4.44 -23.14
C GLN A 593 -16.58 -5.76 -23.49
N ASN A 594 -15.84 -6.75 -24.01
CA ASN A 594 -16.39 -8.08 -24.28
C ASN A 594 -17.00 -8.75 -23.05
N SER A 595 -16.44 -8.48 -21.87
CA SER A 595 -16.92 -9.06 -20.63
C SER A 595 -18.09 -8.28 -20.03
N VAL A 596 -17.94 -6.96 -19.93
CA VAL A 596 -18.96 -6.05 -19.39
C VAL A 596 -20.26 -6.12 -20.21
N SER A 597 -20.17 -6.28 -21.53
CA SER A 597 -21.35 -6.46 -22.39
C SER A 597 -22.23 -7.64 -21.95
N LYS A 598 -21.62 -8.80 -21.65
CA LYS A 598 -22.35 -9.99 -21.17
C LYS A 598 -22.99 -9.77 -19.80
N ILE A 599 -22.35 -8.97 -18.95
CA ILE A 599 -22.85 -8.63 -17.62
C ILE A 599 -24.05 -7.70 -17.76
N ILE A 600 -23.96 -6.65 -18.60
CA ILE A 600 -25.08 -5.74 -18.91
C ILE A 600 -26.31 -6.54 -19.37
N ASP A 601 -26.15 -7.49 -20.28
CA ASP A 601 -27.25 -8.34 -20.77
C ASP A 601 -27.91 -9.14 -19.64
N ARG A 602 -27.12 -9.70 -18.72
CA ARG A 602 -27.63 -10.42 -17.55
C ARG A 602 -28.36 -9.50 -16.57
N LEU A 603 -27.78 -8.33 -16.27
CA LEU A 603 -28.41 -7.36 -15.37
C LEU A 603 -29.76 -6.88 -15.92
N LYS A 604 -29.88 -6.73 -17.26
CA LYS A 604 -31.15 -6.43 -17.94
C LYS A 604 -32.17 -7.56 -17.80
N SER A 605 -31.76 -8.82 -17.99
CA SER A 605 -32.68 -9.96 -17.83
C SER A 605 -33.22 -10.06 -16.40
N ASP A 606 -32.40 -9.78 -15.40
CA ASP A 606 -32.81 -9.81 -13.98
C ASP A 606 -33.92 -8.78 -13.66
N ILE A 607 -33.95 -7.65 -14.37
CA ILE A 607 -35.01 -6.64 -14.22
C ILE A 607 -36.30 -7.08 -14.92
N GLN A 608 -36.19 -7.76 -16.06
CA GLN A 608 -37.34 -8.23 -16.85
C GLN A 608 -38.07 -9.38 -16.14
N CYS A 609 -37.34 -10.36 -15.60
CA CYS A 609 -37.91 -11.49 -14.86
C CYS A 609 -38.60 -11.10 -13.53
N LYS A 610 -38.44 -9.87 -13.04
CA LYS A 610 -39.18 -9.36 -11.86
C LYS A 610 -40.51 -8.69 -12.21
N LYS A 611 -40.80 -8.49 -13.49
CA LYS A 611 -42.07 -7.91 -13.97
C LYS A 611 -43.11 -8.95 -14.38
N GLU A 612 -42.70 -10.21 -14.48
CA GLU A 612 -43.54 -11.40 -14.66
C GLU A 612 -43.74 -12.10 -13.31
#